data_AF-A0A6P8ICT3-F1
#
_entry.id   AF-A0A6P8ICT3-F1
#
_cell.length_a   1.000
_cell.length_b   1.000
_cell.length_c   1.000
_cell.angle_alpha   90.00
_cell.angle_beta   90.00
_cell.angle_gamma   90.00
#
_symmetry.space_group_name_H-M   'P 1'
#
loop_
_entity.id
_entity.type
_entity.pdbx_description
1 polymer ?
#
loop_
_entity_poly.entity_id
_entity_poly.type
_entity_poly.pdbx_seq_one_letter_code
_entity_poly.pdbx_strand_id
1 'polypeptide(L)'
;MSKLKPITIGSLIKKDLNDSYFLPAFPSSYSPGYRFNNDKKYRVYDCPPPSKVYSTVIYPSGFLPTVGDEVATLIDYDPPEFLLRHWKTWLPAFPTARLKTVDEGLKDDLLIVTNGPIQSIPVHKHSIDPDVHYQILRKSSLLDIDAPSPKNLTQENLSFPCVVKVDISWCGQGGCVVHNAKDLNDVLKEIRQENGWKDTIIFQEMIQGIKEVPSFQFYLQKSGDVHWIGTSVGGFDGLVWTGSVVDWNKQDYYKNLVYDEFVVPVVKYLHKQGYFGLVTIEILITDHGMYLVDMNPRVGGETSQLLLAPYMAQFNLTVSSFRVMNIASKTSASHVIEKANDINNTHEGKVIVLSAADVDEKGCMFDVCVFAKTLDEVDALCHKVSTF
;
A
#
# COMPACT_ATOMS: atom_id res chain seq x y z
N MET A 1 -20.33 -22.53 4.16
CA MET A 1 -19.37 -21.86 5.05
C MET A 1 -17.97 -22.25 4.61
N SER A 2 -17.07 -21.28 4.43
CA SER A 2 -15.67 -21.52 4.05
C SER A 2 -14.97 -22.38 5.10
N LYS A 3 -14.11 -23.31 4.67
CA LYS A 3 -13.27 -24.16 5.54
C LYS A 3 -11.87 -23.56 5.76
N LEU A 4 -11.53 -22.45 5.11
CA LEU A 4 -10.21 -21.83 5.18
C LEU A 4 -10.22 -20.79 6.29
N LYS A 5 -9.33 -20.94 7.27
CA LYS A 5 -8.98 -19.86 8.18
C LYS A 5 -8.24 -18.79 7.35
N PRO A 6 -8.76 -17.56 7.22
CA PRO A 6 -8.08 -16.54 6.44
C PRO A 6 -6.74 -16.16 7.06
N ILE A 7 -5.79 -15.81 6.20
CA ILE A 7 -4.54 -15.16 6.63
C ILE A 7 -4.88 -13.70 6.92
N THR A 8 -4.45 -13.22 8.09
CA THR A 8 -4.62 -11.84 8.53
C THR A 8 -3.26 -11.18 8.71
N ILE A 9 -3.20 -9.84 8.66
CA ILE A 9 -1.97 -9.09 8.96
C ILE A 9 -1.44 -9.47 10.35
N GLY A 10 -2.33 -9.57 11.34
CA GLY A 10 -2.00 -9.98 12.70
C GLY A 10 -1.46 -11.40 12.78
N SER A 11 -2.02 -12.36 12.04
CA SER A 11 -1.51 -13.73 12.00
C SER A 11 -0.09 -13.82 11.42
N LEU A 12 0.26 -12.91 10.50
CA LEU A 12 1.61 -12.82 9.94
C LEU A 12 2.57 -12.21 10.96
N ILE A 13 2.21 -11.08 11.56
CA ILE A 13 3.00 -10.42 12.62
C ILE A 13 3.27 -11.39 13.79
N LYS A 14 2.27 -12.18 14.18
CA LYS A 14 2.36 -13.13 15.28
C LYS A 14 3.36 -14.28 15.07
N LYS A 15 3.84 -14.48 13.83
CA LYS A 15 4.92 -15.44 13.56
C LYS A 15 6.26 -14.98 14.14
N ASP A 16 6.48 -13.66 14.22
CA ASP A 16 7.76 -13.07 14.63
C ASP A 16 7.70 -12.27 15.94
N LEU A 17 6.50 -11.87 16.35
CA LEU A 17 6.24 -11.08 17.56
C LEU A 17 5.08 -11.70 18.35
N ASN A 18 5.38 -12.20 19.55
CA ASN A 18 4.37 -12.82 20.41
C ASN A 18 3.29 -11.82 20.85
N ASP A 19 3.73 -10.65 21.33
CA ASP A 19 2.89 -9.54 21.74
C ASP A 19 3.42 -8.26 21.07
N SER A 20 2.55 -7.61 20.30
CA SER A 20 2.87 -6.37 19.60
C SER A 20 1.60 -5.62 19.22
N TYR A 21 1.78 -4.37 18.84
CA TYR A 21 0.76 -3.57 18.18
C TYR A 21 1.04 -3.40 16.70
N PHE A 22 -0.02 -3.15 15.95
CA PHE A 22 0.07 -2.68 14.57
C PHE A 22 -0.44 -1.24 14.50
N LEU A 23 0.37 -0.34 13.95
CA LEU A 23 -0.01 1.04 13.70
C LEU A 23 -0.08 1.29 12.18
N PRO A 24 -1.28 1.25 11.58
CA PRO A 24 -1.48 1.48 10.15
C PRO A 24 -1.46 2.98 9.82
N ALA A 25 -0.41 3.69 10.22
CA ALA A 25 -0.20 5.09 9.90
C ALA A 25 1.03 5.25 9.02
N PHE A 26 0.92 6.09 8.00
CA PHE A 26 2.07 6.54 7.23
C PHE A 26 2.48 7.93 7.70
N PRO A 27 3.79 8.21 7.88
CA PRO A 27 4.25 9.54 8.22
C PRO A 27 4.10 10.51 7.05
N SER A 28 3.94 11.79 7.38
CA SER A 28 3.91 12.91 6.40
C SER A 28 5.00 13.90 6.75
N SER A 29 5.62 14.56 5.77
CA SER A 29 6.50 15.72 6.03
C SER A 29 5.89 17.04 5.59
N TYR A 30 4.72 16.98 4.95
CA TYR A 30 4.03 18.14 4.38
C TYR A 30 2.67 18.42 5.06
N SER A 31 2.35 17.72 6.16
CA SER A 31 1.12 17.91 6.95
C SER A 31 1.39 18.50 8.35
N PRO A 32 1.59 19.82 8.51
CA PRO A 32 1.72 20.45 9.81
C PRO A 32 0.54 20.14 10.75
N GLY A 33 0.85 19.73 11.99
CA GLY A 33 -0.16 19.39 13.00
C GLY A 33 -0.73 17.98 12.88
N TYR A 34 -0.33 17.18 11.88
CA TYR A 34 -0.59 15.75 11.88
C TYR A 34 0.24 15.05 12.96
N ARG A 35 -0.36 14.06 13.65
CA ARG A 35 0.26 13.35 14.77
C ARG A 35 1.57 12.64 14.39
N PHE A 36 1.65 12.16 13.16
CA PHE A 36 2.82 11.45 12.62
C PHE A 36 3.56 12.32 11.59
N ASN A 37 3.69 13.62 11.89
CA ASN A 37 4.46 14.55 11.09
C ASN A 37 5.99 14.36 11.33
N ASN A 38 6.71 14.01 10.27
CA ASN A 38 8.15 13.84 10.21
C ASN A 38 8.80 15.13 9.64
N ASP A 39 8.92 16.17 10.48
CA ASP A 39 9.50 17.47 10.10
C ASP A 39 11.01 17.59 10.34
N LYS A 40 11.60 16.71 11.15
CA LYS A 40 13.02 16.76 11.54
C LYS A 40 13.83 15.59 11.01
N LYS A 41 13.29 14.38 11.12
CA LYS A 41 13.94 13.15 10.68
C LYS A 41 12.93 12.25 9.96
N TYR A 42 13.45 11.32 9.16
CA TYR A 42 12.65 10.39 8.39
C TYR A 42 11.69 11.06 7.42
N ARG A 43 12.16 12.09 6.71
CA ARG A 43 11.32 12.87 5.80
C ARG A 43 10.83 12.02 4.64
N VAL A 44 9.59 12.27 4.23
CA VAL A 44 8.93 11.64 3.09
C VAL A 44 8.45 12.74 2.14
N TYR A 45 8.65 12.57 0.84
CA TYR A 45 8.06 13.47 -0.14
C TYR A 45 6.60 13.06 -0.39
N ASP A 46 5.70 13.75 0.31
CA ASP A 46 4.25 13.61 0.16
C ASP A 46 3.61 14.98 -0.20
N CYS A 47 4.16 15.71 -1.18
CA CYS A 47 3.61 17.00 -1.61
C CYS A 47 2.79 16.89 -2.93
N PRO A 48 1.56 17.43 -2.99
CA PRO A 48 0.77 17.92 -1.86
C PRO A 48 0.36 16.78 -0.92
N PRO A 49 0.22 17.05 0.39
CA PRO A 49 -0.11 16.02 1.37
C PRO A 49 -1.50 15.46 1.13
N PRO A 50 -1.72 14.18 1.49
CA PRO A 50 -3.06 13.64 1.56
C PRO A 50 -3.93 14.46 2.53
N SER A 51 -5.24 14.44 2.29
CA SER A 51 -6.18 15.12 3.19
C SER A 51 -6.08 14.58 4.62
N LYS A 52 -6.46 15.40 5.61
CA LYS A 52 -6.49 14.97 7.02
C LYS A 52 -7.38 13.75 7.21
N VAL A 53 -8.59 13.77 6.64
CA VAL A 53 -9.55 12.65 6.70
C VAL A 53 -8.94 11.38 6.12
N TYR A 54 -8.22 11.49 5.00
CA TYR A 54 -7.55 10.34 4.40
C TYR A 54 -6.51 9.74 5.36
N SER A 55 -5.61 10.58 5.88
CA SER A 55 -4.49 10.13 6.73
C SER A 55 -4.93 9.62 8.09
N THR A 56 -5.99 10.17 8.68
CA THR A 56 -6.43 9.82 10.03
C THR A 56 -7.55 8.77 10.09
N VAL A 57 -8.34 8.64 9.01
CA VAL A 57 -9.51 7.73 9.00
C VAL A 57 -9.41 6.72 7.87
N ILE A 58 -9.35 7.16 6.61
CA ILE A 58 -9.49 6.27 5.44
C ILE A 58 -8.35 5.25 5.38
N TYR A 59 -7.11 5.73 5.38
CA TYR A 59 -5.93 4.87 5.25
C TYR A 59 -5.79 3.89 6.43
N PRO A 60 -5.83 4.33 7.71
CA PRO A 60 -5.77 3.39 8.84
C PRO A 60 -6.91 2.38 8.85
N SER A 61 -8.14 2.81 8.55
CA SER A 61 -9.32 1.94 8.59
C SER A 61 -9.32 0.88 7.50
N GLY A 62 -8.67 1.15 6.35
CA GLY A 62 -8.62 0.24 5.20
C GLY A 62 -8.01 -1.14 5.49
N PHE A 63 -7.28 -1.28 6.60
CA PHE A 63 -6.65 -2.52 7.05
C PHE A 63 -7.47 -3.31 8.08
N LEU A 64 -8.42 -2.65 8.77
CA LEU A 64 -9.20 -3.26 9.85
C LEU A 64 -9.97 -4.53 9.46
N PRO A 65 -10.56 -4.67 8.26
CA PRO A 65 -11.27 -5.91 7.90
C PRO A 65 -10.34 -7.12 7.70
N THR A 66 -9.02 -6.91 7.58
CA THR A 66 -8.05 -7.98 7.27
C THR A 66 -6.93 -8.13 8.31
N VAL A 67 -6.92 -7.29 9.35
CA VAL A 67 -5.88 -7.34 10.39
C VAL A 67 -6.04 -8.52 11.34
N GLY A 68 -7.27 -8.99 11.59
CA GLY A 68 -7.55 -10.06 12.55
C GLY A 68 -7.50 -9.59 14.01
N ASP A 69 -7.62 -10.53 14.94
CA ASP A 69 -7.67 -10.27 16.39
C ASP A 69 -6.36 -10.64 17.11
N GLU A 70 -5.36 -11.13 16.37
CA GLU A 70 -4.09 -11.62 16.90
C GLU A 70 -3.19 -10.52 17.49
N VAL A 71 -3.28 -9.30 16.94
CA VAL A 71 -2.58 -8.09 17.41
C VAL A 71 -3.60 -6.98 17.60
N ALA A 72 -3.36 -6.07 18.55
CA ALA A 72 -4.21 -4.88 18.65
C ALA A 72 -3.74 -3.81 17.64
N THR A 73 -4.69 -3.20 16.95
CA THR A 73 -4.45 -2.11 16.01
C THR A 73 -4.59 -0.78 16.74
N LEU A 74 -3.59 0.08 16.60
CA LEU A 74 -3.58 1.42 17.16
C LEU A 74 -4.25 2.40 16.20
N ILE A 75 -5.43 2.90 16.55
CA ILE A 75 -6.17 3.92 15.79
C ILE A 75 -6.81 4.92 16.74
N ASP A 76 -6.90 6.19 16.35
CA ASP A 76 -7.53 7.23 17.17
C ASP A 76 -9.02 7.44 16.84
N TYR A 77 -9.51 6.81 15.78
CA TYR A 77 -10.90 6.92 15.31
C TYR A 77 -11.48 5.54 15.09
N ASP A 78 -12.51 5.20 15.86
CA ASP A 78 -13.23 3.94 15.67
C ASP A 78 -13.99 3.93 14.34
N PRO A 79 -14.03 2.79 13.63
CA PRO A 79 -14.85 2.66 12.45
C PRO A 79 -16.34 2.79 12.81
N PRO A 80 -17.16 3.47 11.98
CA PRO A 80 -18.56 3.65 12.26
C PRO A 80 -19.33 2.31 12.26
N GLU A 81 -20.42 2.24 13.02
CA GLU A 81 -21.15 0.98 13.23
C GLU A 81 -21.67 0.35 11.93
N PHE A 82 -22.12 1.17 10.97
CA PHE A 82 -22.57 0.67 9.67
C PHE A 82 -21.46 -0.06 8.89
N LEU A 83 -20.21 0.36 9.06
CA LEU A 83 -19.04 -0.23 8.39
C LEU A 83 -18.64 -1.54 9.08
N LEU A 84 -18.67 -1.57 10.42
CA LEU A 84 -18.48 -2.80 11.21
C LEU A 84 -19.53 -3.87 10.84
N ARG A 85 -20.80 -3.47 10.69
CA ARG A 85 -21.89 -4.36 10.26
C ARG A 85 -21.67 -4.85 8.83
N HIS A 86 -21.21 -3.99 7.92
CA HIS A 86 -20.86 -4.37 6.55
C HIS A 86 -19.79 -5.47 6.53
N TRP A 87 -18.68 -5.28 7.25
CA TRP A 87 -17.61 -6.29 7.33
C TRP A 87 -18.10 -7.59 7.94
N LYS A 88 -18.82 -7.54 9.06
CA LYS A 88 -19.35 -8.75 9.72
C LYS A 88 -20.29 -9.56 8.80
N THR A 89 -21.04 -8.87 7.94
CA THR A 89 -21.98 -9.50 7.01
C THR A 89 -21.26 -10.17 5.84
N TRP A 90 -20.31 -9.47 5.21
CA TRP A 90 -19.71 -9.91 3.96
C TRP A 90 -18.36 -10.63 4.13
N LEU A 91 -17.71 -10.48 5.28
CA LEU A 91 -16.44 -11.12 5.64
C LEU A 91 -16.57 -11.95 6.94
N PRO A 92 -17.56 -12.85 7.07
CA PRO A 92 -17.83 -13.55 8.33
C PRO A 92 -16.68 -14.47 8.81
N ALA A 93 -15.74 -14.81 7.92
CA ALA A 93 -14.57 -15.62 8.26
C ALA A 93 -13.42 -14.80 8.89
N PHE A 94 -13.42 -13.48 8.71
CA PHE A 94 -12.36 -12.61 9.23
C PHE A 94 -12.70 -12.16 10.66
N PRO A 95 -11.77 -12.34 11.63
CA PRO A 95 -11.98 -11.85 12.99
C PRO A 95 -12.09 -10.33 13.04
N THR A 96 -12.89 -9.82 13.97
CA THR A 96 -12.99 -8.39 14.23
C THR A 96 -11.70 -7.88 14.88
N ALA A 97 -11.12 -6.82 14.33
CA ALA A 97 -9.93 -6.19 14.85
C ALA A 97 -10.07 -5.81 16.32
N ARG A 98 -9.03 -6.06 17.13
CA ARG A 98 -8.94 -5.49 18.48
C ARG A 98 -8.36 -4.08 18.38
N LEU A 99 -9.07 -3.09 18.89
CA LEU A 99 -8.69 -1.69 18.77
C LEU A 99 -8.13 -1.15 20.09
N LYS A 100 -7.14 -0.28 19.99
CA LYS A 100 -6.63 0.58 21.07
C LYS A 100 -6.33 1.96 20.50
N THR A 101 -6.43 2.98 21.33
CA THR A 101 -5.95 4.31 20.95
C THR A 101 -4.42 4.33 20.83
N VAL A 102 -3.88 5.27 20.06
CA VAL A 102 -2.42 5.41 19.95
C VAL A 102 -1.82 5.78 21.31
N ASP A 103 -2.52 6.59 22.12
CA ASP A 103 -2.07 6.98 23.45
C ASP A 103 -2.02 5.80 24.44
N GLU A 104 -2.97 4.87 24.38
CA GLU A 104 -2.91 3.63 25.16
C GLU A 104 -1.75 2.75 24.72
N GLY A 105 -1.58 2.53 23.41
CA GLY A 105 -0.49 1.72 22.87
C GLY A 105 0.89 2.27 23.22
N LEU A 106 1.05 3.59 23.26
CA LEU A 106 2.31 4.23 23.62
C LEU A 106 2.63 4.17 25.12
N LYS A 107 1.65 3.90 26.00
CA LYS A 107 1.90 3.71 27.45
C LYS A 107 2.41 2.30 27.77
N ASP A 108 1.98 1.30 27.01
CA ASP A 108 2.34 -0.11 27.22
C ASP A 108 3.74 -0.43 26.68
N ASP A 109 4.51 -1.30 27.33
CA ASP A 109 5.87 -1.66 26.90
C ASP A 109 5.91 -2.74 25.79
N LEU A 110 5.18 -2.52 24.71
CA LEU A 110 5.12 -3.42 23.56
C LEU A 110 5.70 -2.76 22.30
N LEU A 111 6.27 -3.58 21.43
CA LEU A 111 6.73 -3.17 20.11
C LEU A 111 5.54 -2.85 19.19
N ILE A 112 5.74 -1.90 18.28
CA ILE A 112 4.78 -1.40 17.33
C ILE A 112 5.34 -1.68 15.93
N VAL A 113 4.59 -2.47 15.16
CA VAL A 113 4.79 -2.62 13.72
C VAL A 113 4.22 -1.39 13.04
N THR A 114 5.07 -0.62 12.37
CA THR A 114 4.70 0.62 11.67
C THR A 114 4.87 0.45 10.15
N ASN A 115 4.15 1.26 9.36
CA ASN A 115 4.32 1.27 7.90
C ASN A 115 5.56 2.07 7.45
N GLY A 116 6.24 2.71 8.38
CA GLY A 116 7.45 3.47 8.18
C GLY A 116 7.96 4.03 9.51
N PRO A 117 9.16 4.60 9.53
CA PRO A 117 9.72 5.22 10.72
C PRO A 117 8.97 6.51 11.08
N ILE A 118 8.48 6.60 12.32
CA ILE A 118 7.68 7.72 12.81
C ILE A 118 8.48 8.46 13.87
N GLN A 119 8.83 9.71 13.63
CA GLN A 119 9.76 10.45 14.50
C GLN A 119 9.20 10.68 15.92
N SER A 120 7.88 10.73 16.08
CA SER A 120 7.20 10.96 17.35
C SER A 120 7.07 9.69 18.21
N ILE A 121 7.37 8.52 17.65
CA ILE A 121 7.38 7.26 18.40
C ILE A 121 8.80 7.01 18.93
N PRO A 122 8.95 6.61 20.21
CA PRO A 122 10.27 6.26 20.75
C PRO A 122 10.95 5.14 19.95
N VAL A 123 12.26 5.24 19.77
CA VAL A 123 13.05 4.27 18.98
C VAL A 123 12.84 2.84 19.47
N HIS A 124 12.89 2.60 20.78
CA HIS A 124 12.72 1.28 21.39
C HIS A 124 11.32 0.66 21.21
N LYS A 125 10.33 1.42 20.72
CA LYS A 125 8.99 0.92 20.45
C LYS A 125 8.78 0.48 19.01
N HIS A 126 9.68 0.78 18.09
CA HIS A 126 9.55 0.27 16.73
C HIS A 126 9.96 -1.20 16.69
N SER A 127 9.18 -2.04 15.98
CA SER A 127 9.55 -3.45 15.80
C SER A 127 10.79 -3.64 14.93
N ILE A 128 11.09 -2.67 14.07
CA ILE A 128 12.28 -2.54 13.23
C ILE A 128 13.00 -1.27 13.67
N ASP A 129 14.33 -1.30 13.74
CA ASP A 129 15.09 -0.07 13.98
C ASP A 129 14.68 1.02 12.96
N PRO A 130 14.24 2.21 13.40
CA PRO A 130 13.67 3.20 12.51
C PRO A 130 14.70 3.81 11.53
N ASP A 131 16.00 3.83 11.87
CA ASP A 131 17.03 4.28 10.94
C ASP A 131 17.25 3.25 9.83
N VAL A 132 17.24 1.96 10.20
CA VAL A 132 17.26 0.85 9.23
C VAL A 132 16.02 0.88 8.34
N HIS A 133 14.82 1.01 8.94
CA HIS A 133 13.56 1.04 8.19
C HIS A 133 13.53 2.21 7.19
N TYR A 134 14.03 3.38 7.60
CA TYR A 134 14.16 4.53 6.71
C TYR A 134 15.10 4.26 5.54
N GLN A 135 16.23 3.60 5.80
CA GLN A 135 17.24 3.32 4.79
C GLN A 135 16.72 2.35 3.72
N ILE A 136 16.05 1.26 4.13
CA ILE A 136 15.51 0.25 3.19
C ILE A 136 14.27 0.73 2.43
N LEU A 137 13.61 1.80 2.88
CA LEU A 137 12.50 2.45 2.16
C LEU A 137 12.98 3.38 1.03
N ARG A 138 14.29 3.64 0.93
CA ARG A 138 14.86 4.49 -0.13
C ARG A 138 14.89 3.75 -1.46
N LYS A 139 14.54 4.42 -2.54
CA LYS A 139 14.69 3.89 -3.90
C LYS A 139 16.15 3.66 -4.27
N SER A 140 17.08 4.41 -3.68
CA SER A 140 18.52 4.23 -3.82
C SER A 140 19.00 2.90 -3.23
N SER A 141 18.25 2.30 -2.30
CA SER A 141 18.58 0.97 -1.74
C SER A 141 18.48 -0.17 -2.76
N LEU A 142 17.72 0.03 -3.85
CA LEU A 142 17.60 -0.97 -4.92
C LEU A 142 18.95 -1.29 -5.57
N LEU A 143 19.90 -0.36 -5.54
CA LEU A 143 21.26 -0.57 -6.07
C LEU A 143 22.07 -1.62 -5.30
N ASP A 144 21.70 -1.87 -4.05
CA ASP A 144 22.37 -2.85 -3.19
C ASP A 144 21.76 -4.26 -3.33
N ILE A 145 20.71 -4.40 -4.16
CA ILE A 145 20.00 -5.65 -4.40
C ILE A 145 20.54 -6.28 -5.68
N ASP A 146 20.93 -7.55 -5.59
CA ASP A 146 21.43 -8.34 -6.71
C ASP A 146 20.28 -8.83 -7.60
N ALA A 147 19.55 -7.88 -8.20
CA ALA A 147 18.44 -8.11 -9.12
C ALA A 147 18.50 -7.10 -10.28
N PRO A 148 17.99 -7.45 -11.47
CA PRO A 148 17.90 -6.49 -12.56
C PRO A 148 17.10 -5.24 -12.16
N SER A 149 17.66 -4.05 -12.37
CA SER A 149 16.98 -2.77 -12.12
C SER A 149 17.35 -1.77 -13.23
N PRO A 150 16.55 -0.72 -13.46
CA PRO A 150 16.94 0.35 -14.39
C PRO A 150 18.27 0.97 -13.96
N LYS A 151 19.13 1.27 -14.92
CA LYS A 151 20.43 1.90 -14.66
C LYS A 151 20.23 3.28 -14.05
N ASN A 152 20.87 3.52 -12.90
CA ASN A 152 20.96 4.87 -12.32
C ASN A 152 21.91 5.74 -13.15
N LEU A 153 21.49 6.98 -13.39
CA LEU A 153 22.23 8.01 -14.12
C LEU A 153 22.78 9.05 -13.14
N THR A 154 23.93 9.63 -13.47
CA THR A 154 24.45 10.81 -12.78
C THR A 154 24.09 12.06 -13.58
N GLN A 155 24.13 13.25 -12.96
CA GLN A 155 23.80 14.50 -13.66
C GLN A 155 24.72 14.76 -14.87
N GLU A 156 25.96 14.29 -14.81
CA GLU A 156 26.95 14.43 -15.88
C GLU A 156 26.70 13.46 -17.05
N ASN A 157 25.97 12.37 -16.80
CA ASN A 157 25.71 11.29 -17.76
C ASN A 157 24.23 11.15 -18.08
N LEU A 158 23.45 12.22 -17.95
CA LEU A 158 22.03 12.21 -18.26
C LEU A 158 21.81 12.00 -19.76
N SER A 159 20.98 11.02 -20.08
CA SER A 159 20.37 10.82 -21.38
C SER A 159 18.87 11.06 -21.27
N PHE A 160 18.26 11.64 -22.30
CA PHE A 160 16.81 11.88 -22.34
C PHE A 160 16.13 10.96 -23.38
N PRO A 161 14.91 10.48 -23.12
CA PRO A 161 14.16 10.65 -21.87
C PRO A 161 14.76 9.85 -20.70
N CYS A 162 14.61 10.37 -19.48
CA CYS A 162 14.95 9.65 -18.24
C CYS A 162 13.84 9.80 -17.21
N VAL A 163 13.91 8.99 -16.16
CA VAL A 163 13.00 9.03 -15.02
C VAL A 163 13.68 9.72 -13.86
N VAL A 164 13.03 10.75 -13.31
CA VAL A 164 13.42 11.42 -12.07
C VAL A 164 12.54 10.87 -10.96
N LYS A 165 13.12 10.48 -9.82
CA LYS A 165 12.35 10.08 -8.64
C LYS A 165 12.93 10.71 -7.38
N VAL A 166 12.07 11.19 -6.50
CA VAL A 166 12.46 11.46 -5.12
C VAL A 166 12.70 10.14 -4.39
N ASP A 167 13.81 10.07 -3.64
CA ASP A 167 14.32 8.82 -3.08
C ASP A 167 13.36 8.17 -2.08
N ILE A 168 12.64 8.97 -1.30
CA ILE A 168 11.56 8.50 -0.42
C ILE A 168 10.34 9.36 -0.67
N SER A 169 9.28 8.73 -1.17
CA SER A 169 8.04 9.41 -1.49
C SER A 169 6.84 8.53 -1.25
N TRP A 170 5.67 9.15 -1.24
CA TRP A 170 4.39 8.47 -1.08
C TRP A 170 3.57 8.53 -2.36
N CYS A 171 2.88 7.43 -2.69
CA CYS A 171 1.92 7.35 -3.80
C CYS A 171 2.45 7.85 -5.16
N GLY A 172 3.70 7.52 -5.51
CA GLY A 172 4.33 7.91 -6.78
C GLY A 172 4.72 9.38 -6.89
N GLN A 173 4.46 10.20 -5.86
CA GLN A 173 4.81 11.62 -5.89
C GLN A 173 6.33 11.82 -6.01
N GLY A 174 6.71 12.90 -6.69
CA GLY A 174 8.11 13.21 -6.99
C GLY A 174 8.74 12.26 -8.02
N GLY A 175 7.96 11.40 -8.68
CA GLY A 175 8.34 10.58 -9.82
C GLY A 175 7.82 11.18 -11.14
N CYS A 176 8.68 11.36 -12.14
CA CYS A 176 8.26 11.84 -13.46
C CYS A 176 9.22 11.38 -14.58
N VAL A 177 8.70 11.27 -15.81
CA VAL A 177 9.53 11.19 -17.01
C VAL A 177 9.90 12.60 -17.45
N VAL A 178 11.18 12.85 -17.72
CA VAL A 178 11.67 14.10 -18.28
C VAL A 178 12.22 13.85 -19.69
N HIS A 179 11.81 14.66 -20.67
CA HIS A 179 12.16 14.44 -22.07
C HIS A 179 13.32 15.30 -22.55
N ASN A 180 13.71 16.33 -21.79
CA ASN A 180 14.80 17.23 -22.12
C ASN A 180 15.28 18.01 -20.88
N ALA A 181 16.33 18.83 -21.06
CA ALA A 181 16.92 19.62 -19.97
C ALA A 181 15.99 20.70 -19.40
N LYS A 182 15.06 21.24 -20.18
CA LYS A 182 14.07 22.20 -19.68
C LYS A 182 13.10 21.51 -18.73
N ASP A 183 12.55 20.37 -19.13
CA ASP A 183 11.63 19.57 -18.28
C ASP A 183 12.31 19.20 -16.95
N LEU A 184 13.58 18.78 -17.01
CA LEU A 184 14.37 18.48 -15.83
C LEU A 184 14.51 19.70 -14.90
N ASN A 185 14.81 20.88 -15.46
CA ASN A 185 14.92 22.10 -14.65
C ASN A 185 13.59 22.48 -14.01
N ASP A 186 12.48 22.34 -14.72
CA ASP A 186 11.13 22.62 -14.21
C ASP A 186 10.78 21.67 -13.05
N VAL A 187 11.01 20.37 -13.21
CA VAL A 187 10.81 19.36 -12.17
C VAL A 187 11.70 19.60 -10.94
N LEU A 188 12.99 19.89 -11.16
CA LEU A 188 13.91 20.15 -10.04
C LEU A 188 13.54 21.44 -9.31
N LYS A 189 13.06 22.46 -10.02
CA LYS A 189 12.56 23.70 -9.41
C LYS A 189 11.35 23.40 -8.52
N GLU A 190 10.38 22.63 -9.01
CA GLU A 190 9.21 22.22 -8.23
C GLU A 190 9.63 21.48 -6.95
N ILE A 191 10.41 20.41 -7.08
CA ILE A 191 10.81 19.56 -5.95
C ILE A 191 11.66 20.33 -4.93
N ARG A 192 12.68 21.07 -5.39
CA ARG A 192 13.68 21.71 -4.52
C ARG A 192 13.25 23.07 -4.01
N GLN A 193 12.74 23.93 -4.88
CA GLN A 193 12.51 25.34 -4.57
C GLN A 193 11.07 25.57 -4.09
N GLU A 194 10.09 25.02 -4.81
CA GLU A 194 8.68 25.25 -4.50
C GLU A 194 8.22 24.36 -3.34
N ASN A 195 8.68 23.10 -3.30
CA ASN A 195 8.33 22.13 -2.27
C ASN A 195 9.43 21.92 -1.22
N GLY A 196 10.58 22.57 -1.33
CA GLY A 196 11.60 22.55 -0.27
C GLY A 196 12.18 21.16 0.08
N TRP A 197 12.15 20.21 -0.86
CA TRP A 197 12.77 18.89 -0.64
C TRP A 197 14.29 19.02 -0.64
N LYS A 198 14.96 18.44 0.37
CA LYS A 198 16.42 18.58 0.56
C LYS A 198 17.18 17.26 0.42
N ASP A 199 16.48 16.13 0.46
CA ASP A 199 17.10 14.80 0.43
C ASP A 199 17.32 14.31 -1.00
N THR A 200 17.80 13.08 -1.18
CA THR A 200 18.22 12.54 -2.48
C THR A 200 17.11 12.55 -3.54
N ILE A 201 17.51 12.82 -4.78
CA ILE A 201 16.74 12.60 -6.01
C ILE A 201 17.57 11.64 -6.85
N ILE A 202 16.94 10.61 -7.40
CA ILE A 202 17.57 9.63 -8.28
C ILE A 202 17.15 9.88 -9.73
N PHE A 203 18.07 9.58 -10.64
CA PHE A 203 17.85 9.61 -12.08
C PHE A 203 18.03 8.20 -12.61
N GLN A 204 17.10 7.73 -13.43
CA GLN A 204 17.11 6.38 -14.00
C GLN A 204 16.89 6.43 -15.50
N GLU A 205 17.46 5.48 -16.23
CA GLU A 205 17.13 5.30 -17.65
C GLU A 205 15.62 5.04 -17.84
N MET A 206 15.08 5.51 -18.97
CA MET A 206 13.70 5.22 -19.33
C MET A 206 13.60 3.86 -20.02
N ILE A 207 13.01 2.88 -19.34
CA ILE A 207 12.72 1.57 -19.89
C ILE A 207 11.57 1.67 -20.91
N GLN A 208 11.77 1.09 -22.10
CA GLN A 208 10.81 1.08 -23.20
C GLN A 208 10.08 -0.27 -23.30
N GLY A 209 8.94 -0.29 -24.00
CA GLY A 209 8.22 -1.54 -24.28
C GLY A 209 7.59 -2.19 -23.03
N ILE A 210 7.15 -1.37 -22.07
CA ILE A 210 6.49 -1.83 -20.85
C ILE A 210 5.15 -2.48 -21.22
N LYS A 211 4.95 -3.73 -20.79
CA LYS A 211 3.70 -4.48 -20.95
C LYS A 211 2.86 -4.43 -19.69
N GLU A 212 3.49 -4.67 -18.55
CA GLU A 212 2.82 -4.78 -17.26
C GLU A 212 3.74 -4.23 -16.15
N VAL A 213 3.12 -3.75 -15.07
CA VAL A 213 3.80 -3.32 -13.84
C VAL A 213 3.15 -4.02 -12.63
N PRO A 214 3.41 -5.32 -12.43
CA PRO A 214 2.92 -6.05 -11.28
C PRO A 214 3.64 -5.66 -9.98
N SER A 215 2.86 -5.68 -8.90
CA SER A 215 3.31 -5.55 -7.52
C SER A 215 3.20 -6.90 -6.84
N PHE A 216 4.31 -7.40 -6.29
CA PHE A 216 4.41 -8.70 -5.65
C PHE A 216 4.58 -8.51 -4.15
N GLN A 217 3.67 -9.09 -3.37
CA GLN A 217 3.69 -8.98 -1.93
C GLN A 217 4.00 -10.31 -1.26
N PHE A 218 4.90 -10.27 -0.29
CA PHE A 218 5.24 -11.39 0.56
C PHE A 218 5.56 -10.91 1.98
N TYR A 219 5.49 -11.82 2.93
CA TYR A 219 5.93 -11.59 4.31
C TYR A 219 7.28 -12.29 4.53
N LEU A 220 8.30 -11.51 4.90
CA LEU A 220 9.62 -11.99 5.29
C LEU A 220 9.65 -12.21 6.80
N GLN A 221 9.88 -13.46 7.22
CA GLN A 221 10.01 -13.81 8.64
C GLN A 221 11.42 -13.55 9.15
N LYS A 222 11.59 -13.44 10.48
CA LYS A 222 12.93 -13.34 11.12
C LYS A 222 13.82 -14.54 10.82
N SER A 223 13.23 -15.71 10.59
CA SER A 223 13.96 -16.91 10.16
C SER A 223 14.61 -16.77 8.78
N GLY A 224 14.17 -15.79 7.98
CA GLY A 224 14.50 -15.67 6.56
C GLY A 224 13.47 -16.34 5.64
N ASP A 225 12.47 -17.03 6.19
CA ASP A 225 11.43 -17.69 5.41
C ASP A 225 10.44 -16.69 4.81
N VAL A 226 10.00 -17.01 3.59
CA VAL A 226 9.04 -16.20 2.83
C VAL A 226 7.65 -16.83 2.88
N HIS A 227 6.65 -16.03 3.25
CA HIS A 227 5.26 -16.38 3.04
C HIS A 227 4.68 -15.51 1.93
N TRP A 228 4.38 -16.12 0.79
CA TRP A 228 3.79 -15.41 -0.36
C TRP A 228 2.38 -14.92 -0.03
N ILE A 229 2.10 -13.64 -0.28
CA ILE A 229 0.77 -13.04 -0.07
C ILE A 229 0.01 -13.00 -1.38
N GLY A 230 0.63 -12.49 -2.44
CA GLY A 230 0.01 -12.46 -3.75
C GLY A 230 0.62 -11.43 -4.69
N THR A 231 -0.03 -11.25 -5.82
CA THR A 231 0.35 -10.33 -6.88
C THR A 231 -0.87 -9.55 -7.34
N SER A 232 -0.68 -8.25 -7.45
CA SER A 232 -1.59 -7.35 -8.13
C SER A 232 -0.91 -6.79 -9.38
N VAL A 233 -1.70 -6.31 -10.34
CA VAL A 233 -1.21 -5.55 -11.48
C VAL A 233 -1.79 -4.15 -11.37
N GLY A 234 -0.91 -3.15 -11.29
CA GLY A 234 -1.34 -1.75 -11.25
C GLY A 234 -1.98 -1.33 -12.56
N GLY A 235 -3.12 -0.65 -12.46
CA GLY A 235 -3.64 0.17 -13.54
C GLY A 235 -2.94 1.52 -13.53
N PHE A 236 -2.53 2.00 -14.70
CA PHE A 236 -1.88 3.30 -14.84
C PHE A 236 -2.53 4.09 -15.98
N ASP A 237 -2.79 5.38 -15.74
CA ASP A 237 -3.05 6.38 -16.77
C ASP A 237 -1.82 7.31 -16.84
N GLY A 238 -0.96 7.07 -17.82
CA GLY A 238 0.40 7.62 -17.82
C GLY A 238 1.22 7.09 -16.64
N LEU A 239 1.68 7.99 -15.75
CA LEU A 239 2.37 7.62 -14.50
C LEU A 239 1.44 7.62 -13.27
N VAL A 240 0.16 7.95 -13.46
CA VAL A 240 -0.80 8.01 -12.36
C VAL A 240 -1.36 6.63 -12.11
N TRP A 241 -1.15 6.11 -10.91
CA TRP A 241 -1.74 4.85 -10.48
C TRP A 241 -3.26 5.01 -10.32
N THR A 242 -4.05 4.19 -11.01
CA THR A 242 -5.53 4.27 -11.04
C THR A 242 -6.20 3.17 -10.20
N GLY A 243 -5.41 2.30 -9.60
CA GLY A 243 -5.86 1.19 -8.76
C GLY A 243 -5.09 -0.09 -9.08
N SER A 244 -5.46 -1.18 -8.42
CA SER A 244 -4.85 -2.48 -8.64
C SER A 244 -5.88 -3.50 -9.06
N VAL A 245 -5.46 -4.46 -9.89
CA VAL A 245 -6.26 -5.63 -10.28
C VAL A 245 -5.57 -6.89 -9.79
N VAL A 246 -6.33 -7.80 -9.21
CA VAL A 246 -5.85 -9.14 -8.84
C VAL A 246 -6.62 -10.16 -9.67
N ASP A 247 -5.88 -10.98 -10.41
CA ASP A 247 -6.37 -12.22 -11.00
C ASP A 247 -5.83 -13.40 -10.18
N TRP A 248 -6.72 -14.04 -9.42
CA TRP A 248 -6.36 -15.13 -8.53
C TRP A 248 -5.87 -16.36 -9.29
N ASN A 249 -6.28 -16.54 -10.55
CA ASN A 249 -5.86 -17.68 -11.34
C ASN A 249 -4.42 -17.55 -11.87
N LYS A 250 -3.80 -16.37 -11.76
CA LYS A 250 -2.43 -16.09 -12.21
C LYS A 250 -1.37 -16.09 -11.11
N GLN A 251 -1.76 -16.32 -9.85
CA GLN A 251 -0.86 -16.14 -8.71
C GLN A 251 0.36 -17.07 -8.75
N ASP A 252 0.18 -18.34 -9.11
CA ASP A 252 1.28 -19.30 -9.23
C ASP A 252 2.22 -18.97 -10.40
N TYR A 253 1.65 -18.51 -11.52
CA TYR A 253 2.44 -18.05 -12.67
C TYR A 253 3.35 -16.88 -12.27
N TYR A 254 2.78 -15.84 -11.67
CA TYR A 254 3.53 -14.65 -11.25
C TYR A 254 4.57 -14.96 -10.19
N LYS A 255 4.23 -15.80 -9.20
CA LYS A 255 5.20 -16.25 -8.20
C LYS A 255 6.40 -16.94 -8.87
N ASN A 256 6.15 -17.93 -9.73
CA ASN A 256 7.22 -18.67 -10.39
C ASN A 256 8.06 -17.78 -11.33
N LEU A 257 7.46 -16.76 -11.93
CA LEU A 257 8.13 -15.82 -12.82
C LEU A 257 9.23 -15.01 -12.12
N VAL A 258 9.01 -14.60 -10.86
CA VAL A 258 9.88 -13.60 -10.20
C VAL A 258 10.63 -14.12 -8.97
N TYR A 259 10.32 -15.32 -8.48
CA TYR A 259 10.81 -15.79 -7.18
C TYR A 259 12.34 -15.81 -7.10
N ASP A 260 12.99 -16.50 -8.03
CA ASP A 260 14.44 -16.71 -7.96
C ASP A 260 15.24 -15.45 -8.33
N GLU A 261 14.79 -14.71 -9.35
CA GLU A 261 15.52 -13.55 -9.89
C GLU A 261 15.31 -12.26 -9.07
N PHE A 262 14.18 -12.12 -8.36
CA PHE A 262 13.84 -10.89 -7.65
C PHE A 262 13.56 -11.11 -6.17
N VAL A 263 12.69 -12.06 -5.81
CA VAL A 263 12.30 -12.26 -4.40
C VAL A 263 13.47 -12.73 -3.56
N VAL A 264 14.25 -13.71 -4.02
CA VAL A 264 15.42 -14.24 -3.28
C VAL A 264 16.47 -13.15 -3.03
N PRO A 265 16.94 -12.36 -4.01
CA PRO A 265 17.85 -11.24 -3.77
C PRO A 265 17.31 -10.18 -2.81
N VAL A 266 16.04 -9.79 -2.95
CA VAL A 266 15.38 -8.81 -2.07
C VAL A 266 15.34 -9.34 -0.64
N VAL A 267 14.94 -10.59 -0.45
CA VAL A 267 14.89 -11.24 0.86
C VAL A 267 16.27 -11.29 1.50
N LYS A 268 17.30 -11.68 0.75
CA LYS A 268 18.68 -11.71 1.24
C LYS A 268 19.16 -10.32 1.66
N TYR A 269 18.85 -9.29 0.89
CA TYR A 269 19.17 -7.90 1.23
C TYR A 269 18.45 -7.47 2.51
N LEU A 270 17.13 -7.58 2.56
CA LEU A 270 16.30 -7.13 3.69
C LEU A 270 16.63 -7.89 4.97
N HIS A 271 16.79 -9.21 4.90
CA HIS A 271 17.15 -10.04 6.05
C HIS A 271 18.53 -9.67 6.60
N LYS A 272 19.51 -9.38 5.74
CA LYS A 272 20.83 -8.87 6.15
C LYS A 272 20.73 -7.53 6.88
N GLN A 273 19.79 -6.67 6.53
CA GLN A 273 19.53 -5.41 7.25
C GLN A 273 18.77 -5.63 8.57
N GLY A 274 18.31 -6.85 8.86
CA GLY A 274 17.50 -7.16 10.04
C GLY A 274 16.02 -6.86 9.87
N TYR A 275 15.54 -6.66 8.64
CA TYR A 275 14.12 -6.45 8.37
C TYR A 275 13.33 -7.76 8.40
N PHE A 276 12.14 -7.71 8.98
CA PHE A 276 11.08 -8.71 8.87
C PHE A 276 9.74 -7.99 8.79
N GLY A 277 8.76 -8.58 8.13
CA GLY A 277 7.46 -7.96 7.89
C GLY A 277 6.96 -8.12 6.46
N LEU A 278 5.87 -7.42 6.14
CA LEU A 278 5.37 -7.34 4.76
C LEU A 278 6.34 -6.57 3.87
N VAL A 279 6.47 -7.03 2.64
CA VAL A 279 7.28 -6.42 1.59
C VAL A 279 6.47 -6.45 0.30
N THR A 280 6.35 -5.30 -0.36
CA THR A 280 5.90 -5.22 -1.75
C THR A 280 7.07 -4.83 -2.63
N ILE A 281 7.31 -5.56 -3.72
CA ILE A 281 8.23 -5.16 -4.80
C ILE A 281 7.46 -4.90 -6.08
N GLU A 282 7.88 -3.91 -6.86
CA GLU A 282 7.29 -3.59 -8.16
C GLU A 282 8.29 -3.91 -9.26
N ILE A 283 7.83 -4.62 -10.29
CA ILE A 283 8.66 -5.04 -11.42
C ILE A 283 8.04 -4.55 -12.71
N LEU A 284 8.82 -3.88 -13.55
CA LEU A 284 8.44 -3.61 -14.93
C LEU A 284 8.69 -4.86 -15.76
N ILE A 285 7.65 -5.36 -16.44
CA ILE A 285 7.77 -6.44 -17.41
C ILE A 285 7.72 -5.85 -18.82
N THR A 286 8.71 -6.16 -19.64
CA THR A 286 8.85 -5.63 -21.01
C THR A 286 8.98 -6.74 -22.04
N ASP A 287 9.07 -6.37 -23.32
CA ASP A 287 9.49 -7.29 -24.40
C ASP A 287 10.92 -7.81 -24.28
N HIS A 288 11.77 -7.14 -23.49
CA HIS A 288 13.23 -7.34 -23.50
C HIS A 288 13.82 -7.75 -22.15
N GLY A 289 13.00 -7.79 -21.09
CA GLY A 289 13.45 -8.10 -19.74
C GLY A 289 12.49 -7.63 -18.66
N MET A 290 12.86 -7.93 -17.42
CA MET A 290 12.15 -7.53 -16.21
C MET A 290 13.07 -6.66 -15.33
N TYR A 291 12.52 -5.66 -14.65
CA TYR A 291 13.30 -4.71 -13.88
C TYR A 291 12.62 -4.36 -12.55
N LEU A 292 13.32 -4.54 -11.43
CA LEU A 292 12.92 -4.08 -10.10
C LEU A 292 12.96 -2.55 -10.06
N VAL A 293 11.81 -1.91 -9.85
CA VAL A 293 11.67 -0.45 -9.93
C VAL A 293 11.25 0.23 -8.63
N ASP A 294 10.69 -0.54 -7.69
CA ASP A 294 10.35 -0.07 -6.36
C ASP A 294 10.36 -1.24 -5.36
N MET A 295 10.60 -0.92 -4.08
CA MET A 295 10.55 -1.84 -2.96
C MET A 295 10.00 -1.10 -1.74
N ASN A 296 8.94 -1.67 -1.16
CA ASN A 296 8.20 -1.11 -0.05
C ASN A 296 8.13 -2.14 1.08
N PRO A 297 9.16 -2.21 1.95
CA PRO A 297 9.16 -3.09 3.13
C PRO A 297 8.23 -2.52 4.20
N ARG A 298 6.92 -2.70 4.01
CA ARG A 298 5.83 -2.24 4.86
C ARG A 298 4.50 -2.89 4.46
N VAL A 299 3.46 -2.67 5.26
CA VAL A 299 2.08 -2.94 4.83
C VAL A 299 1.70 -1.94 3.73
N GLY A 300 1.41 -2.44 2.52
CA GLY A 300 0.99 -1.64 1.36
C GLY A 300 -0.52 -1.43 1.31
N GLY A 301 -1.02 -0.42 0.58
CA GLY A 301 -2.46 -0.13 0.50
C GLY A 301 -3.30 -1.28 -0.09
N GLU A 302 -2.71 -2.07 -0.99
CA GLU A 302 -3.34 -3.23 -1.61
C GLU A 302 -3.33 -4.51 -0.74
N THR A 303 -2.70 -4.48 0.44
CA THR A 303 -2.57 -5.67 1.31
C THR A 303 -3.93 -6.27 1.64
N SER A 304 -4.92 -5.43 1.97
CA SER A 304 -6.28 -5.91 2.26
C SER A 304 -6.90 -6.62 1.05
N GLN A 305 -6.70 -6.11 -0.17
CA GLN A 305 -7.20 -6.76 -1.39
C GLN A 305 -6.60 -8.16 -1.54
N LEU A 306 -5.27 -8.28 -1.39
CA LEU A 306 -4.57 -9.55 -1.55
C LEU A 306 -4.94 -10.57 -0.47
N LEU A 307 -5.22 -10.14 0.77
CA LEU A 307 -5.69 -11.03 1.83
C LEU A 307 -7.15 -11.48 1.64
N LEU A 308 -7.98 -10.64 1.03
CA LEU A 308 -9.38 -10.97 0.71
C LEU A 308 -9.52 -11.87 -0.53
N ALA A 309 -8.65 -11.71 -1.53
CA ALA A 309 -8.69 -12.46 -2.78
C ALA A 309 -8.78 -14.01 -2.62
N PRO A 310 -7.94 -14.69 -1.79
CA PRO A 310 -8.06 -16.15 -1.59
C PRO A 310 -9.39 -16.56 -0.94
N TYR A 311 -9.97 -15.70 -0.11
CA TYR A 311 -11.28 -15.95 0.49
C TYR A 311 -12.39 -15.84 -0.57
N MET A 312 -12.34 -14.77 -1.39
CA MET A 312 -13.34 -14.52 -2.43
C MET A 312 -13.27 -15.53 -3.58
N ALA A 313 -12.08 -16.02 -3.92
CA ALA A 313 -11.88 -17.04 -4.96
C ALA A 313 -12.62 -18.36 -4.64
N GLN A 314 -12.86 -18.69 -3.37
CA GLN A 314 -13.66 -19.87 -2.98
C GLN A 314 -15.13 -19.76 -3.40
N PHE A 315 -15.61 -18.56 -3.67
CA PHE A 315 -16.93 -18.28 -4.19
C PHE A 315 -16.92 -18.06 -5.70
N ASN A 316 -15.85 -18.48 -6.39
CA ASN A 316 -15.62 -18.28 -7.81
C ASN A 316 -15.53 -16.80 -8.23
N LEU A 317 -15.13 -15.91 -7.30
CA LEU A 317 -14.87 -14.50 -7.56
C LEU A 317 -13.36 -14.28 -7.64
N THR A 318 -12.76 -14.71 -8.75
CA THR A 318 -11.30 -14.81 -8.92
C THR A 318 -10.67 -13.51 -9.41
N VAL A 319 -11.45 -12.52 -9.82
CA VAL A 319 -10.95 -11.22 -10.27
C VAL A 319 -11.39 -10.15 -9.28
N SER A 320 -10.49 -9.23 -8.93
CA SER A 320 -10.84 -8.09 -8.10
C SER A 320 -10.10 -6.82 -8.45
N SER A 321 -10.67 -5.68 -8.06
CA SER A 321 -9.98 -4.40 -8.11
C SER A 321 -10.09 -3.64 -6.79
N PHE A 322 -9.02 -2.93 -6.42
CA PHE A 322 -9.00 -1.97 -5.32
C PHE A 322 -8.95 -0.54 -5.88
N ARG A 323 -9.80 0.33 -5.31
CA ARG A 323 -9.94 1.74 -5.70
C ARG A 323 -10.08 2.60 -4.45
N VAL A 324 -9.42 3.77 -4.48
CA VAL A 324 -9.70 4.89 -3.59
C VAL A 324 -10.69 5.80 -4.30
N MET A 325 -11.87 6.02 -3.70
CA MET A 325 -12.94 6.79 -4.31
C MET A 325 -13.26 8.04 -3.50
N ASN A 326 -13.52 9.14 -4.22
CA ASN A 326 -13.98 10.39 -3.66
C ASN A 326 -15.23 10.84 -4.42
N ILE A 327 -16.33 11.01 -3.68
CA ILE A 327 -17.62 11.38 -4.24
C ILE A 327 -17.92 12.81 -3.84
N ALA A 328 -18.00 13.69 -4.84
CA ALA A 328 -18.27 15.12 -4.67
C ALA A 328 -19.77 15.46 -4.49
N SER A 329 -20.67 14.46 -4.51
CA SER A 329 -22.10 14.66 -4.23
C SER A 329 -22.36 14.66 -2.72
N LYS A 330 -23.50 15.21 -2.26
CA LYS A 330 -23.96 15.18 -0.85
C LYS A 330 -24.31 13.77 -0.33
N THR A 331 -23.65 12.75 -0.85
CA THR A 331 -23.77 11.35 -0.47
C THR A 331 -22.93 11.12 0.78
N SER A 332 -23.56 10.58 1.82
CA SER A 332 -22.87 10.17 3.04
C SER A 332 -22.19 8.82 2.86
N ALA A 333 -21.16 8.58 3.68
CA ALA A 333 -20.49 7.28 3.81
C ALA A 333 -21.49 6.16 4.15
N SER A 334 -22.49 6.43 4.98
CA SER A 334 -23.54 5.44 5.30
C SER A 334 -24.33 5.02 4.06
N HIS A 335 -24.65 5.97 3.17
CA HIS A 335 -25.41 5.67 1.95
C HIS A 335 -24.58 4.88 0.93
N VAL A 336 -23.26 5.13 0.85
CA VAL A 336 -22.34 4.29 0.06
C VAL A 336 -22.39 2.83 0.56
N ILE A 337 -22.41 2.64 1.88
CA ILE A 337 -22.43 1.31 2.51
C ILE A 337 -23.76 0.59 2.28
N GLU A 338 -24.88 1.30 2.40
CA GLU A 338 -26.21 0.78 2.05
C GLU A 338 -26.23 0.26 0.61
N LYS A 339 -25.75 1.08 -0.32
CA LYS A 339 -25.69 0.71 -1.73
C LYS A 339 -24.75 -0.46 -2.02
N ALA A 340 -23.59 -0.52 -1.36
CA ALA A 340 -22.69 -1.67 -1.46
C ALA A 340 -23.36 -2.96 -0.95
N ASN A 341 -24.12 -2.88 0.16
CA ASN A 341 -24.90 -4.00 0.68
C ASN A 341 -25.99 -4.43 -0.31
N ASP A 342 -26.72 -3.49 -0.92
CA ASP A 342 -27.75 -3.78 -1.91
C ASP A 342 -27.17 -4.47 -3.15
N ILE A 343 -26.01 -3.99 -3.64
CA ILE A 343 -25.28 -4.64 -4.72
C ILE A 343 -24.94 -6.08 -4.34
N ASN A 344 -24.39 -6.30 -3.14
CA ASN A 344 -23.99 -7.63 -2.67
C ASN A 344 -25.16 -8.61 -2.52
N ASN A 345 -26.37 -8.10 -2.25
CA ASN A 345 -27.59 -8.90 -2.16
C ASN A 345 -28.19 -9.23 -3.54
N THR A 346 -27.94 -8.40 -4.55
CA THR A 346 -28.63 -8.46 -5.86
C THR A 346 -27.75 -8.95 -7.02
N HIS A 347 -26.43 -8.98 -6.83
CA HIS A 347 -25.46 -9.37 -7.85
C HIS A 347 -24.57 -10.54 -7.37
N GLU A 348 -24.04 -11.30 -8.32
CA GLU A 348 -23.12 -12.41 -8.01
C GLU A 348 -21.79 -11.92 -7.43
N GLY A 349 -21.29 -10.77 -7.90
CA GLY A 349 -20.09 -10.12 -7.38
C GLY A 349 -20.25 -9.59 -5.96
N LYS A 350 -19.14 -9.11 -5.40
CA LYS A 350 -19.06 -8.55 -4.04
C LYS A 350 -18.29 -7.24 -4.02
N VAL A 351 -18.85 -6.24 -3.36
CA VAL A 351 -18.30 -4.93 -3.06
C VAL A 351 -18.00 -4.91 -1.56
N ILE A 352 -16.73 -4.81 -1.22
CA ILE A 352 -16.24 -4.72 0.15
C ILE A 352 -15.68 -3.32 0.36
N VAL A 353 -16.39 -2.49 1.09
CA VAL A 353 -15.90 -1.17 1.47
C VAL A 353 -14.95 -1.33 2.66
N LEU A 354 -13.68 -1.01 2.46
CA LEU A 354 -12.62 -1.18 3.45
C LEU A 354 -12.54 -0.04 4.45
N SER A 355 -12.93 1.17 4.05
CA SER A 355 -12.98 2.35 4.89
C SER A 355 -13.95 3.35 4.27
N ALA A 356 -14.62 4.17 5.09
CA ALA A 356 -15.51 5.22 4.59
C ALA A 356 -15.64 6.35 5.62
N ALA A 357 -15.59 7.59 5.15
CA ALA A 357 -15.81 8.77 5.99
C ALA A 357 -16.46 9.91 5.19
N ASP A 358 -17.29 10.70 5.86
CA ASP A 358 -17.81 11.94 5.31
C ASP A 358 -16.70 13.00 5.25
N VAL A 359 -16.64 13.76 4.15
CA VAL A 359 -15.66 14.81 3.91
C VAL A 359 -16.41 16.14 3.82
N ASP A 360 -16.67 16.74 4.99
CA ASP A 360 -17.41 17.99 5.16
C ASP A 360 -18.70 18.07 4.29
N GLU A 361 -19.10 19.26 3.83
CA GLU A 361 -20.25 19.44 2.94
C GLU A 361 -20.01 18.93 1.50
N LYS A 362 -18.86 18.30 1.23
CA LYS A 362 -18.39 17.95 -0.12
C LYS A 362 -18.68 16.50 -0.51
N GLY A 363 -19.16 15.67 0.41
CA GLY A 363 -19.55 14.28 0.15
C GLY A 363 -18.80 13.29 1.02
N CYS A 364 -18.28 12.21 0.45
CA CYS A 364 -17.59 11.17 1.19
C CYS A 364 -16.39 10.59 0.42
N MET A 365 -15.46 10.02 1.20
CA MET A 365 -14.29 9.30 0.70
C MET A 365 -14.33 7.88 1.24
N PHE A 366 -13.96 6.91 0.42
CA PHE A 366 -13.95 5.50 0.81
C PHE A 366 -12.97 4.68 -0.03
N ASP A 367 -12.44 3.64 0.59
CA ASP A 367 -11.66 2.60 -0.09
C ASP A 367 -12.54 1.39 -0.33
N VAL A 368 -12.44 0.78 -1.51
CA VAL A 368 -13.28 -0.36 -1.89
C VAL A 368 -12.48 -1.42 -2.62
N CYS A 369 -12.78 -2.68 -2.30
CA CYS A 369 -12.42 -3.84 -3.11
C CYS A 369 -13.67 -4.43 -3.75
N VAL A 370 -13.65 -4.59 -5.07
CA VAL A 370 -14.75 -5.19 -5.83
C VAL A 370 -14.28 -6.52 -6.42
N PHE A 371 -15.05 -7.58 -6.23
CA PHE A 371 -14.75 -8.95 -6.62
C PHE A 371 -15.83 -9.49 -7.57
N ALA A 372 -15.40 -10.09 -8.68
CA ALA A 372 -16.28 -10.70 -9.67
C ALA A 372 -15.57 -11.86 -10.41
N LYS A 373 -16.21 -12.44 -11.43
CA LYS A 373 -15.60 -13.50 -12.25
C LYS A 373 -14.69 -12.92 -13.33
N THR A 374 -15.00 -11.72 -13.82
CA THR A 374 -14.29 -11.06 -14.92
C THR A 374 -13.99 -9.60 -14.57
N LEU A 375 -13.04 -9.01 -15.30
CA LEU A 375 -12.70 -7.60 -15.14
C LEU A 375 -13.87 -6.67 -15.53
N ASP A 376 -14.59 -6.98 -16.61
CA ASP A 376 -15.76 -6.22 -17.05
C ASP A 376 -16.85 -6.15 -15.97
N GLU A 377 -17.08 -7.25 -15.26
CA GLU A 377 -18.02 -7.29 -14.13
C GLU A 377 -17.51 -6.45 -12.95
N VAL A 378 -16.21 -6.50 -12.65
CA VAL A 378 -15.58 -5.65 -11.63
C VAL A 378 -15.78 -4.17 -11.96
N ASP A 379 -15.52 -3.77 -13.20
CA ASP A 379 -15.65 -2.37 -13.63
C ASP A 379 -17.11 -1.91 -13.62
N ALA A 380 -18.05 -2.77 -14.04
CA ALA A 380 -19.48 -2.48 -13.95
C ALA A 380 -19.94 -2.27 -12.50
N LEU A 381 -19.46 -3.09 -11.57
CA LEU A 381 -19.77 -2.97 -10.13
C LEU A 381 -19.10 -1.75 -9.50
N CYS A 382 -17.85 -1.44 -9.87
CA CYS A 382 -17.16 -0.21 -9.48
C CYS A 382 -17.96 1.02 -9.90
N HIS A 383 -18.42 1.06 -11.15
CA HIS A 383 -19.25 2.15 -11.65
C HIS A 383 -20.58 2.25 -10.89
N LYS A 384 -21.24 1.11 -10.65
CA LYS A 384 -22.49 1.08 -9.88
C LYS A 384 -22.31 1.65 -8.49
N VAL A 385 -21.27 1.27 -7.73
CA VAL A 385 -21.09 1.79 -6.37
C VAL A 385 -20.80 3.29 -6.36
N SER A 386 -20.11 3.83 -7.37
CA SER A 386 -19.73 5.25 -7.44
C SER A 386 -20.81 6.22 -7.94
N THR A 387 -21.88 5.76 -8.59
CA THR A 387 -22.87 6.64 -9.26
C THR A 387 -24.12 6.89 -8.41
N PHE A 388 -24.32 8.10 -7.89
CA PHE A 388 -25.44 8.46 -6.99
C PHE A 388 -26.44 9.42 -7.61
#